data_AF-A0A960VB76-F1
#
_entry.id   AF-A0A960VB76-F1
#
_cell.length_a   1.000
_cell.length_b   1.000
_cell.length_c   1.000
_cell.angle_alpha   90.00
_cell.angle_beta   90.00
_cell.angle_gamma   90.00
#
_symmetry.space_group_name_H-M   'P 1'
#
loop_
_entity.id
_entity.type
_entity.pdbx_description
1 polymer ?
#
loop_
_entity_poly.entity_id
_entity_poly.type
_entity_poly.pdbx_seq_one_letter_code
_entity_poly.pdbx_strand_id
1 'polypeptide(L)'
;MLLLILSFYNCSLNLTGSKNEKSDYSSLLSYLIQQNNSSGGTTGGGNSSTTTGSYYLGVSVNGLNLYSTLILQNNFSEILQVYVNGTSKFSKTYKQGENYSVTVFSQPQSQTCNVVAGAGTFPSSDVYSIFVNCQ
;
A
#
# COMPACT_ATOMS: atom_id res chain seq x y z
N MET A 1 12.58 -44.95 8.50
CA MET A 1 11.73 -43.76 8.27
C MET A 1 12.22 -42.59 9.13
N LEU A 2 13.50 -42.21 9.01
CA LEU A 2 14.13 -41.08 9.72
C LEU A 2 15.28 -40.47 8.89
N LEU A 3 15.24 -40.64 7.56
CA LEU A 3 16.30 -40.23 6.63
C LEU A 3 15.80 -39.26 5.54
N LEU A 4 14.55 -38.78 5.63
CA LEU A 4 13.96 -37.83 4.66
C LEU A 4 13.84 -36.38 5.16
N ILE A 5 14.32 -36.08 6.38
CA ILE A 5 14.20 -34.72 6.98
C ILE A 5 15.47 -33.86 6.73
N LEU A 6 16.55 -34.46 6.23
CA LEU A 6 17.82 -33.75 5.96
C LEU A 6 17.88 -33.03 4.61
N SER A 7 16.92 -33.26 3.70
CA SER A 7 16.83 -32.55 2.41
C SER A 7 16.24 -31.14 2.53
N PHE A 8 15.63 -30.78 3.66
CA PHE A 8 15.10 -29.42 3.88
C PHE A 8 16.08 -28.49 4.60
N TYR A 9 17.15 -29.02 5.21
CA TYR A 9 18.16 -28.20 5.91
C TYR A 9 19.25 -27.62 4.99
N ASN A 10 19.22 -27.90 3.69
CA ASN A 10 20.17 -27.37 2.72
C ASN A 10 19.49 -26.49 1.67
N CYS A 11 18.60 -25.58 2.11
CA CYS A 11 18.31 -24.41 1.28
C CYS A 11 19.53 -23.48 1.37
N SER A 12 20.53 -23.77 0.55
CA SER A 12 21.72 -22.95 0.37
C SER A 12 21.29 -21.51 0.13
N LEU A 13 21.76 -20.64 1.03
CA LEU A 13 21.89 -19.20 0.84
C LEU A 13 22.53 -18.96 -0.55
N ASN A 14 21.71 -18.66 -1.54
CA ASN A 14 22.17 -18.26 -2.87
C ASN A 14 21.65 -16.85 -3.12
N LEU A 15 22.39 -15.88 -2.57
CA LEU A 15 22.27 -14.46 -2.85
C LEU A 15 23.03 -14.18 -4.16
N THR A 16 22.39 -14.47 -5.30
CA THR A 16 22.89 -14.01 -6.60
C THR A 16 21.95 -12.95 -7.17
N GLY A 17 22.32 -11.68 -6.98
CA GLY A 17 22.01 -10.62 -7.94
C GLY A 17 21.04 -9.53 -7.49
N SER A 18 21.62 -8.48 -6.89
CA SER A 18 21.39 -7.05 -7.22
C SER A 18 19.95 -6.54 -7.33
N LYS A 19 19.49 -5.74 -6.35
CA LYS A 19 19.58 -4.27 -6.45
C LYS A 19 19.71 -3.62 -5.05
N ASN A 20 20.93 -3.17 -4.71
CA ASN A 20 21.22 -1.95 -3.97
C ASN A 20 20.17 -1.46 -2.94
N GLU A 21 20.44 -1.71 -1.66
CA GLU A 21 19.89 -1.02 -0.46
C GLU A 21 20.22 0.51 -0.43
N LYS A 22 20.61 1.07 -1.57
CA LYS A 22 20.93 2.48 -1.80
C LYS A 22 19.86 3.19 -2.65
N SER A 23 18.83 2.49 -3.11
CA SER A 23 17.80 3.03 -4.02
C SER A 23 16.67 3.80 -3.30
N ASP A 24 16.29 3.39 -2.10
CA ASP A 24 15.19 4.06 -1.36
C ASP A 24 15.69 5.37 -0.72
N TYR A 25 16.87 5.34 -0.12
CA TYR A 25 17.50 6.55 0.42
C TYR A 25 17.96 7.50 -0.66
N SER A 26 18.29 7.06 -1.88
CA SER A 26 18.62 7.96 -2.99
C SER A 26 17.40 8.74 -3.47
N SER A 27 16.21 8.14 -3.44
CA SER A 27 14.95 8.80 -3.76
C SER A 27 14.57 9.80 -2.67
N LEU A 28 14.74 9.44 -1.39
CA LEU A 28 14.59 10.35 -0.26
C LEU A 28 15.66 11.45 -0.22
N LEU A 29 16.93 11.16 -0.54
CA LEU A 29 17.99 12.17 -0.68
C LEU A 29 17.69 13.08 -1.86
N SER A 30 17.24 12.56 -2.99
CA SER A 30 16.85 13.37 -4.15
C SER A 30 15.66 14.27 -3.79
N TYR A 31 14.70 13.78 -3.00
CA TYR A 31 13.60 14.58 -2.47
C TYR A 31 14.09 15.66 -1.48
N LEU A 32 14.96 15.32 -0.52
CA LEU A 32 15.52 16.27 0.46
C LEU A 32 16.49 17.29 -0.18
N ILE A 33 17.21 16.92 -1.25
CA ILE A 33 18.05 17.82 -2.05
C ILE A 33 17.18 18.77 -2.88
N GLN A 34 16.01 18.32 -3.35
CA GLN A 34 15.02 19.19 -4.02
C GLN A 34 14.38 20.19 -3.04
N GLN A 35 14.15 19.80 -1.78
CA GLN A 35 13.57 20.68 -0.75
C GLN A 35 14.54 21.77 -0.25
N ASN A 36 15.86 21.64 -0.46
CA ASN A 36 16.88 22.59 -0.02
C ASN A 36 17.34 23.60 -1.09
N ASN A 37 16.86 23.51 -2.33
CA ASN A 37 17.23 24.41 -3.43
C ASN A 37 16.10 25.33 -3.88
N SER A 38 15.18 25.69 -2.98
CA SER A 38 14.16 26.70 -3.31
C SER A 38 14.73 28.11 -3.14
N SER A 39 15.53 28.54 -4.12
CA SER A 39 15.87 29.95 -4.32
C SER A 39 16.06 30.25 -5.80
N GLY A 40 15.07 30.90 -6.42
CA GLY A 40 15.17 31.45 -7.78
C GLY A 40 13.81 31.69 -8.42
N GLY A 41 13.30 32.92 -8.39
CA GLY A 41 11.93 33.27 -8.79
C GLY A 41 11.72 33.59 -10.28
N THR A 42 10.44 33.65 -10.65
CA THR A 42 9.92 34.33 -11.86
C THR A 42 8.58 35.01 -11.55
N THR A 43 8.40 36.16 -12.21
CA THR A 43 7.28 37.08 -12.15
C THR A 43 6.02 36.50 -12.81
N GLY A 44 4.88 36.53 -12.09
CA GLY A 44 3.53 36.42 -12.65
C GLY A 44 2.98 34.99 -12.84
N GLY A 45 1.97 34.64 -12.03
CA GLY A 45 1.08 33.47 -12.23
C GLY A 45 1.32 32.30 -11.28
N GLY A 46 0.62 32.30 -10.13
CA GLY A 46 0.38 31.17 -9.22
C GLY A 46 1.37 30.00 -9.24
N ASN A 47 2.47 30.11 -8.47
CA ASN A 47 3.36 28.99 -8.18
C ASN A 47 2.68 28.01 -7.19
N SER A 48 1.76 27.17 -7.69
CA SER A 48 1.42 25.93 -7.00
C SER A 48 2.38 24.88 -7.53
N SER A 49 3.57 24.80 -6.92
CA SER A 49 4.50 23.69 -7.13
C SER A 49 3.84 22.43 -6.60
N THR A 50 2.95 21.85 -7.40
CA THR A 50 2.33 20.55 -7.15
C THR A 50 3.42 19.50 -7.35
N THR A 51 4.22 19.26 -6.31
CA THR A 51 5.01 18.03 -6.20
C THR A 51 4.03 16.88 -6.40
N THR A 52 4.02 16.32 -7.61
CA THR A 52 3.14 15.23 -8.00
C THR A 52 3.67 13.98 -7.32
N GLY A 53 3.26 13.78 -6.07
CA GLY A 53 3.51 12.55 -5.34
C GLY A 53 2.57 11.44 -5.81
N SER A 54 3.07 10.21 -5.78
CA SER A 54 2.30 8.99 -5.95
C SER A 54 2.10 8.35 -4.59
N TYR A 55 0.85 8.14 -4.20
CA TYR A 55 0.46 7.70 -2.85
C TYR A 55 -0.24 6.35 -2.88
N TYR A 56 -0.01 5.52 -1.87
CA TYR A 56 -0.64 4.21 -1.71
C TYR A 56 -1.95 4.30 -0.94
N LEU A 57 -2.89 3.41 -1.30
CA LEU A 57 -4.12 3.16 -0.55
C LEU A 57 -3.99 1.88 0.27
N GLY A 58 -4.01 2.02 1.58
CA GLY A 58 -3.96 0.92 2.54
C GLY A 58 -5.23 0.80 3.38
N VAL A 59 -5.45 -0.41 3.86
CA VAL A 59 -6.54 -0.79 4.76
C VAL A 59 -5.97 -1.60 5.93
N SER A 60 -6.52 -1.41 7.12
CA SER A 60 -6.23 -2.23 8.30
C SER A 60 -7.40 -3.16 8.59
N VAL A 61 -7.16 -4.47 8.47
CA VAL A 61 -8.19 -5.51 8.60
C VAL A 61 -8.08 -6.20 9.95
N ASN A 62 -9.21 -6.31 10.65
CA ASN A 62 -9.33 -6.98 11.95
C ASN A 62 -10.51 -7.97 11.96
N GLY A 63 -10.35 -9.07 12.71
CA GLY A 63 -11.39 -10.08 12.90
C GLY A 63 -11.59 -11.05 11.72
N LEU A 64 -10.74 -11.02 10.70
CA LEU A 64 -10.80 -11.97 9.59
C LEU A 64 -10.40 -13.38 10.07
N ASN A 65 -11.24 -14.37 9.83
CA ASN A 65 -10.97 -15.76 10.19
C ASN A 65 -9.77 -16.32 9.42
N LEU A 66 -9.05 -17.26 10.04
CA LEU A 66 -8.00 -18.01 9.37
C LEU A 66 -8.57 -18.79 8.18
N TYR A 67 -7.77 -18.91 7.11
CA TYR A 67 -8.14 -19.61 5.87
C TYR A 67 -9.38 -19.05 5.15
N SER A 68 -9.78 -17.81 5.46
CA SER A 68 -10.83 -17.09 4.76
C SER A 68 -10.24 -16.05 3.81
N THR A 69 -11.02 -15.65 2.80
CA THR A 69 -10.62 -14.63 1.83
C THR A 69 -11.64 -13.51 1.84
N LEU A 70 -11.19 -12.31 2.16
CA LEU A 70 -11.92 -11.07 1.94
C LEU A 70 -11.45 -10.45 0.62
N ILE A 71 -12.38 -10.00 -0.22
CA ILE A 71 -12.04 -9.24 -1.43
C ILE A 71 -12.60 -7.83 -1.29
N LEU A 72 -11.71 -6.85 -1.32
CA LEU A 72 -12.04 -5.44 -1.37
C LEU A 72 -11.87 -4.92 -2.80
N GLN A 73 -12.61 -3.86 -3.13
CA GLN A 73 -12.41 -3.12 -4.37
C GLN A 73 -12.26 -1.64 -4.09
N ASN A 74 -11.43 -0.94 -4.87
CA ASN A 74 -11.39 0.52 -4.91
C ASN A 74 -11.96 1.02 -6.24
N ASN A 75 -12.89 2.00 -6.16
CA ASN A 75 -13.50 2.66 -7.31
C ASN A 75 -14.01 1.68 -8.38
N PHE A 76 -14.58 0.55 -7.94
CA PHE A 76 -15.14 -0.51 -8.79
C PHE A 76 -14.18 -1.08 -9.86
N SER A 77 -12.86 -0.89 -9.71
CA SER A 77 -11.91 -1.23 -10.77
C SER A 77 -10.64 -1.92 -10.30
N GLU A 78 -10.14 -1.60 -9.10
CA GLU A 78 -8.98 -2.27 -8.54
C GLU A 78 -9.40 -3.22 -7.42
N ILE A 79 -8.83 -4.42 -7.42
CA ILE A 79 -9.13 -5.47 -6.45
C ILE A 79 -7.95 -5.65 -5.49
N LEU A 80 -8.27 -5.83 -4.20
CA LEU A 80 -7.35 -6.25 -3.15
C LEU A 80 -7.89 -7.51 -2.47
N GLN A 81 -7.15 -8.60 -2.55
CA GLN A 81 -7.43 -9.83 -1.81
C GLN A 81 -6.70 -9.80 -0.47
N VAL A 82 -7.42 -10.09 0.61
CA VAL A 82 -6.88 -10.12 1.97
C VAL A 82 -7.11 -11.49 2.59
N TYR A 83 -6.04 -12.07 3.12
CA TYR A 83 -6.00 -13.43 3.67
C TYR A 83 -5.71 -13.47 5.18
N VAL A 84 -5.19 -12.38 5.72
CA VAL A 84 -4.78 -12.27 7.12
C VAL A 84 -5.13 -10.89 7.67
N ASN A 85 -5.29 -10.82 8.99
CA ASN A 85 -5.43 -9.55 9.70
C ASN A 85 -4.16 -8.69 9.58
N GLY A 86 -4.31 -7.40 9.77
CA GLY A 86 -3.24 -6.41 9.66
C GLY A 86 -3.40 -5.47 8.46
N THR A 87 -2.32 -4.79 8.11
CA THR A 87 -2.33 -3.80 7.03
C THR A 87 -2.12 -4.47 5.68
N SER A 88 -3.03 -4.21 4.74
CA SER A 88 -2.91 -4.58 3.32
C SER A 88 -3.05 -3.32 2.46
N LYS A 89 -2.53 -3.34 1.24
CA LYS A 89 -2.62 -2.18 0.33
C LYS A 89 -2.95 -2.57 -1.09
N PHE A 90 -3.63 -1.68 -1.79
CA PHE A 90 -3.82 -1.74 -3.22
C PHE A 90 -2.49 -1.54 -3.96
N SER A 91 -2.39 -2.06 -5.17
CA SER A 91 -1.14 -2.10 -5.95
C SER A 91 -0.89 -0.80 -6.70
N LYS A 92 -1.96 -0.13 -7.14
CA LYS A 92 -1.87 1.17 -7.80
C LYS A 92 -1.47 2.27 -6.81
N THR A 93 -0.82 3.28 -7.36
CA THR A 93 -0.58 4.54 -6.66
C THR A 93 -1.47 5.62 -7.27
N TYR A 94 -1.74 6.64 -6.47
CA TYR A 94 -2.73 7.67 -6.74
C TYR A 94 -2.13 9.05 -6.54
N LYS A 95 -2.70 10.06 -7.19
CA LYS A 95 -2.26 11.46 -7.03
C LYS A 95 -3.05 12.16 -5.93
N GLN A 96 -2.48 13.21 -5.36
CA GLN A 96 -3.21 14.11 -4.47
C GLN A 96 -4.51 14.58 -5.14
N GLY A 97 -5.61 14.59 -4.39
CA GLY A 97 -6.92 15.03 -4.85
C GLY A 97 -7.70 13.97 -5.64
N GLU A 98 -7.12 12.83 -5.98
CA GLU A 98 -7.89 11.71 -6.53
C GLU A 98 -8.83 11.12 -5.46
N ASN A 99 -10.00 10.68 -5.88
CA ASN A 99 -10.97 10.05 -5.00
C ASN A 99 -10.68 8.56 -4.84
N TYR A 100 -10.98 8.02 -3.67
CA TYR A 100 -11.06 6.58 -3.43
C TYR A 100 -12.43 6.22 -2.87
N SER A 101 -12.87 4.99 -3.15
CA SER A 101 -14.10 4.39 -2.66
C SER A 101 -13.87 2.89 -2.53
N VAL A 102 -13.45 2.50 -1.34
CA VAL A 102 -13.17 1.13 -0.92
C VAL A 102 -14.47 0.49 -0.41
N THR A 103 -14.88 -0.59 -1.06
CA THR A 103 -16.03 -1.39 -0.64
C THR A 103 -15.66 -2.86 -0.56
N VAL A 104 -16.45 -3.65 0.17
CA VAL A 104 -16.38 -5.11 0.06
C VAL A 104 -16.90 -5.53 -1.31
N PHE A 105 -16.09 -6.27 -2.06
CA PHE A 105 -16.49 -6.91 -3.31
C PHE A 105 -17.02 -8.33 -3.04
N SER A 106 -16.33 -9.09 -2.17
CA SER A 106 -16.77 -10.42 -1.72
C SER A 106 -16.50 -10.58 -0.23
N GLN A 107 -17.53 -10.98 0.50
CA GLN A 107 -17.41 -11.34 1.92
C GLN A 107 -16.66 -12.68 2.06
N PRO A 108 -15.88 -12.87 3.14
CA PRO A 108 -15.41 -14.20 3.55
C PRO A 108 -16.58 -15.13 3.89
N GLN A 109 -16.32 -16.45 3.86
CA GLN A 109 -17.32 -17.43 4.22
C GLN A 109 -17.71 -17.31 5.70
N SER A 110 -19.02 -17.26 5.97
CA SER A 110 -19.58 -17.24 7.33
C SER A 110 -19.12 -16.06 8.21
N GLN A 111 -18.72 -14.94 7.61
CA GLN A 111 -18.37 -13.71 8.29
C GLN A 111 -18.90 -12.49 7.54
N THR A 112 -19.09 -11.39 8.25
CA THR A 112 -19.42 -10.08 7.64
C THR A 112 -18.35 -9.07 7.99
N CYS A 113 -17.66 -8.57 6.96
CA CYS A 113 -16.72 -7.48 7.04
C CYS A 113 -17.38 -6.15 6.65
N ASN A 114 -17.13 -5.11 7.45
CA ASN A 114 -17.60 -3.75 7.21
C ASN A 114 -16.40 -2.81 7.04
N VAL A 115 -16.45 -1.96 6.01
CA VAL A 115 -15.44 -0.93 5.76
C VAL A 115 -15.83 0.36 6.47
N VAL A 116 -14.89 0.96 7.20
CA VAL A 116 -15.02 2.24 7.88
C VAL A 116 -14.03 3.23 7.26
N ALA A 117 -14.48 4.47 7.03
CA ALA A 117 -13.73 5.49 6.30
C ALA A 117 -13.31 5.04 4.89
N GLY A 118 -14.13 4.22 4.23
CA GLY A 118 -13.83 3.64 2.92
C GLY A 118 -13.82 4.64 1.77
N ALA A 119 -14.28 5.88 1.95
CA ALA A 119 -14.32 6.87 0.89
C ALA A 119 -13.65 8.18 1.30
N GLY A 120 -13.02 8.85 0.35
CA GLY A 120 -12.35 10.12 0.57
C GLY A 120 -11.49 10.54 -0.61
N THR A 121 -10.59 11.49 -0.35
CA THR A 121 -9.64 12.02 -1.33
C THR A 121 -8.21 11.84 -0.85
N PHE A 122 -7.26 11.60 -1.74
CA PHE A 122 -5.86 11.50 -1.38
C PHE A 122 -5.31 12.85 -0.89
N PRO A 123 -4.75 12.90 0.34
CA PRO A 123 -3.92 14.02 0.76
C PRO A 123 -2.58 13.99 0.03
N SER A 124 -1.64 14.87 0.38
CA SER A 124 -0.26 14.78 -0.07
C SER A 124 0.54 13.69 0.66
N SER A 125 -0.08 12.53 0.93
CA SER A 125 0.51 11.38 1.61
C SER A 125 -0.28 10.08 1.33
N ASP A 126 0.29 8.94 1.68
CA ASP A 126 -0.42 7.65 1.69
C ASP A 126 -1.64 7.69 2.62
N VAL A 127 -2.66 6.89 2.28
CA VAL A 127 -3.87 6.72 3.09
C VAL A 127 -3.86 5.34 3.72
N TYR A 128 -3.74 5.29 5.05
CA TYR A 128 -3.81 4.04 5.84
C TYR A 128 -4.93 4.07 6.90
N SER A 129 -5.80 5.08 6.85
CA SER A 129 -6.87 5.32 7.84
C SER A 129 -8.17 4.54 7.56
N ILE A 130 -8.16 3.62 6.59
CA ILE A 130 -9.32 2.79 6.27
C ILE A 130 -9.28 1.55 7.15
N PHE A 131 -10.36 1.30 7.89
CA PHE A 131 -10.48 0.13 8.75
C PHE A 131 -11.49 -0.85 8.18
N VAL A 132 -11.20 -2.15 8.31
CA VAL A 132 -12.13 -3.22 7.97
C VAL A 132 -12.31 -4.11 9.19
N ASN A 133 -13.54 -4.20 9.68
CA ASN A 133 -13.87 -5.02 10.85
C ASN A 133 -14.75 -6.18 10.40
N CYS A 134 -14.28 -7.40 10.64
CA CYS A 134 -14.97 -8.65 10.33
C CYS A 134 -15.46 -9.33 11.61
N GLN A 135 -16.67 -9.86 11.57
CA GLN A 135 -17.31 -10.61 12.67
C GLN A 135 -18.18 -11.74 12.15
#